data_AF-A0A9D6NQK9-F1
#
_entry.id   AF-A0A9D6NQK9-F1
#
_cell.length_a   1.000
_cell.length_b   1.000
_cell.length_c   1.000
_cell.angle_alpha   90.00
_cell.angle_beta   90.00
_cell.angle_gamma   90.00
#
_symmetry.space_group_name_H-M   'P 1'
#
loop_
_entity.id
_entity.type
_entity.pdbx_description
1 polymer ?
#
loop_
_entity_poly.entity_id
_entity_poly.type
_entity_poly.pdbx_seq_one_letter_code
_entity_poly.pdbx_strand_id
1 'polypeptide(L)'
;MRRDSDQQKADSEREVRRVLSEAQLEPDPALVAEGWERRFIADAQRAKEAMELYAQLGYEVRAEPVRPAELGDDCEDCLIVVAFQFKTIYTRKKAR
;
A
#
# COMPACT_ATOMS: atom_id res chain seq x y z
N MET A 1 36.91 -12.01 -10.52
CA MET A 1 36.50 -10.59 -10.64
C MET A 1 35.11 -10.39 -11.25
N ARG A 2 34.71 -10.97 -12.40
CA ARG A 2 33.31 -10.81 -12.90
C ARG A 2 32.25 -11.55 -12.06
N ARG A 3 32.59 -12.74 -11.56
CA ARG A 3 31.68 -13.62 -10.81
C ARG A 3 31.27 -13.08 -9.43
N ASP A 4 32.10 -12.26 -8.79
CA ASP A 4 31.79 -11.61 -7.50
C ASP A 4 30.83 -10.43 -7.65
N SER A 5 30.94 -9.65 -8.73
CA SER A 5 30.01 -8.55 -9.03
C SER A 5 28.62 -9.06 -9.44
N ASP A 6 28.56 -10.19 -10.16
CA ASP A 6 27.27 -10.82 -10.51
C ASP A 6 26.56 -11.36 -9.26
N GLN A 7 27.32 -11.89 -8.30
CA GLN A 7 26.81 -12.38 -7.02
C GLN A 7 26.32 -11.23 -6.12
N GLN A 8 27.08 -10.14 -6.01
CA GLN A 8 26.67 -8.94 -5.26
C GLN A 8 25.41 -8.29 -5.82
N LYS A 9 25.26 -8.25 -7.15
CA LYS A 9 24.05 -7.71 -7.79
C LYS A 9 22.83 -8.59 -7.51
N ALA A 10 22.97 -9.90 -7.57
CA ALA A 10 21.87 -10.83 -7.29
C ALA A 10 21.42 -10.81 -5.82
N ASP A 11 22.37 -10.67 -4.88
CA ASP A 11 22.05 -10.56 -3.45
C ASP A 11 21.38 -9.22 -3.14
N SER A 12 21.85 -8.11 -3.74
CA SER A 12 21.20 -6.80 -3.64
C SER A 12 19.80 -6.78 -4.28
N GLU A 13 19.60 -7.44 -5.42
CA GLU A 13 18.27 -7.55 -6.05
C GLU A 13 17.30 -8.38 -5.21
N ARG A 14 17.77 -9.44 -4.55
CA ARG A 14 16.96 -10.24 -3.62
C ARG A 14 16.62 -9.47 -2.36
N GLU A 15 17.57 -8.72 -1.84
CA GLU A 15 17.37 -7.86 -0.67
C GLU A 15 16.43 -6.70 -0.99
N VAL A 16 16.59 -6.04 -2.14
CA VAL A 16 15.64 -5.03 -2.63
C VAL A 16 14.27 -5.64 -2.85
N ARG A 17 14.17 -6.83 -3.46
CA ARG A 17 12.88 -7.52 -3.62
C ARG A 17 12.25 -7.89 -2.27
N ARG A 18 13.06 -8.29 -1.30
CA ARG A 18 12.61 -8.61 0.06
C ARG A 18 12.15 -7.36 0.79
N VAL A 19 12.93 -6.29 0.77
CA VAL A 19 12.59 -5.00 1.38
C VAL A 19 11.35 -4.40 0.71
N LEU A 20 11.24 -4.46 -0.62
CA LEU A 20 10.03 -4.02 -1.33
C LEU A 20 8.82 -4.95 -1.11
N SER A 21 9.06 -6.20 -0.70
CA SER A 21 8.02 -7.16 -0.31
C SER A 21 7.61 -7.03 1.15
N GLU A 22 8.51 -6.67 2.05
CA GLU A 22 8.26 -6.44 3.48
C GLU A 22 7.74 -5.01 3.71
N ALA A 23 8.10 -4.06 2.85
CA ALA A 23 7.48 -2.72 2.76
C ALA A 23 6.11 -2.75 2.07
N GLN A 24 5.55 -3.93 1.79
CA GLN A 24 4.13 -4.09 1.49
C GLN A 24 3.35 -3.89 2.78
N LEU A 25 3.15 -2.62 3.13
CA LEU A 25 2.36 -2.12 4.23
C LEU A 25 1.14 -3.02 4.50
N GLU A 26 1.05 -3.53 5.73
CA GLU A 26 0.08 -4.54 6.11
C GLU A 26 -1.36 -4.02 6.00
N PRO A 27 -2.25 -4.72 5.27
CA PRO A 27 -3.63 -4.30 5.14
C PRO A 27 -4.37 -4.37 6.48
N ASP A 28 -5.50 -3.68 6.57
CA ASP A 28 -6.34 -3.78 7.76
C ASP A 28 -6.99 -5.16 7.88
N PRO A 29 -6.66 -5.95 8.93
CA PRO A 29 -7.18 -7.30 9.05
C PRO A 29 -8.71 -7.34 9.19
N ALA A 30 -9.33 -6.30 9.77
CA ALA A 30 -10.79 -6.22 9.86
C ALA A 30 -11.42 -6.03 8.47
N LEU A 31 -10.82 -5.17 7.65
CA LEU A 31 -11.33 -4.93 6.29
C LEU A 31 -11.08 -6.14 5.38
N VAL A 32 -9.93 -6.79 5.52
CA VAL A 32 -9.66 -8.05 4.81
C VAL A 32 -10.67 -9.13 5.20
N ALA A 33 -11.02 -9.24 6.48
CA ALA A 33 -12.05 -10.18 6.94
C ALA A 33 -13.45 -9.90 6.35
N GLU A 34 -13.75 -8.63 6.05
CA GLU A 34 -14.97 -8.20 5.35
C GLU A 34 -14.90 -8.34 3.81
N GLY A 35 -13.80 -8.89 3.28
CA GLY A 35 -13.59 -9.12 1.86
C GLY A 35 -13.06 -7.90 1.09
N TRP A 36 -12.52 -6.89 1.77
CA TRP A 36 -11.85 -5.77 1.13
C TRP A 36 -10.41 -6.13 0.76
N GLU A 37 -10.02 -5.75 -0.46
CA GLU A 37 -8.67 -5.90 -0.98
C GLU A 37 -7.96 -4.53 -0.94
N ARG A 38 -6.81 -4.46 -0.26
CA ARG A 38 -5.94 -3.28 -0.25
C ARG A 38 -5.34 -3.05 -1.64
N ARG A 39 -5.32 -1.79 -2.08
CA ARG A 39 -4.72 -1.37 -3.35
C ARG A 39 -3.42 -0.62 -3.13
N PHE A 40 -3.50 0.65 -2.77
CA PHE A 40 -2.34 1.54 -2.64
C PHE A 40 -2.67 2.71 -1.71
N ILE A 41 -1.63 3.45 -1.33
CA ILE A 41 -1.75 4.73 -0.63
C ILE A 41 -1.68 5.87 -1.64
N ALA A 42 -2.51 6.87 -1.46
CA ALA A 42 -2.55 8.06 -2.30
C ALA A 42 -2.89 9.31 -1.48
N ASP A 43 -2.45 10.48 -1.94
CA ASP A 43 -2.95 11.74 -1.42
C ASP A 43 -4.46 11.90 -1.67
N ALA A 44 -5.08 12.91 -1.05
CA ALA A 44 -6.51 13.13 -1.14
C ALA A 44 -7.05 13.30 -2.58
N GLN A 45 -6.31 13.95 -3.48
CA GLN A 45 -6.76 14.17 -4.85
C GLN A 45 -6.72 12.85 -5.63
N ARG A 46 -5.59 12.15 -5.55
CA ARG A 46 -5.37 10.86 -6.21
C ARG A 46 -6.30 9.77 -5.66
N ALA A 47 -6.59 9.79 -4.37
CA ALA A 47 -7.56 8.92 -3.74
C ALA A 47 -8.96 9.09 -4.33
N LYS A 48 -9.39 10.35 -4.52
CA LYS A 48 -10.68 10.67 -5.15
C LYS A 48 -10.77 10.15 -6.59
N GLU A 49 -9.74 10.42 -7.40
CA GLU A 49 -9.66 9.90 -8.78
C GLU A 49 -9.75 8.37 -8.82
N ALA A 50 -9.05 7.68 -7.92
CA ALA A 50 -9.08 6.22 -7.83
C ALA A 50 -10.46 5.69 -7.43
N MET A 51 -11.14 6.34 -6.47
CA MET A 51 -12.49 5.96 -6.06
C MET A 51 -13.48 6.05 -7.21
N GLU A 52 -13.44 7.14 -7.97
CA GLU A 52 -14.31 7.33 -9.15
C GLU A 52 -14.04 6.28 -10.22
N LEU A 53 -12.76 6.01 -10.53
CA LEU A 53 -12.37 4.99 -11.51
C LEU A 53 -12.84 3.59 -11.11
N TYR A 54 -12.54 3.14 -9.89
CA TYR A 54 -12.91 1.80 -9.45
C TYR A 54 -14.44 1.64 -9.32
N ALA A 55 -15.15 2.69 -8.93
CA ALA A 55 -16.61 2.67 -8.89
C ALA A 55 -17.21 2.46 -10.30
N GLN A 56 -16.67 3.13 -11.33
CA GLN A 56 -17.06 2.94 -12.73
C GLN A 56 -16.78 1.53 -13.24
N LEU A 57 -15.70 0.90 -12.74
CA LEU A 57 -15.36 -0.50 -13.04
C LEU A 57 -16.24 -1.52 -12.28
N GLY A 58 -17.20 -1.06 -11.48
CA GLY A 58 -18.15 -1.93 -10.77
C GLY A 58 -17.68 -2.42 -9.41
N TYR A 59 -16.62 -1.83 -8.84
CA TYR A 59 -16.20 -2.14 -7.48
C TYR A 59 -16.94 -1.28 -6.45
N GLU A 60 -17.04 -1.79 -5.23
CA GLU A 60 -17.15 -0.95 -4.04
C GLU A 60 -15.76 -0.44 -3.68
N VAL A 61 -15.66 0.81 -3.25
CA VAL A 61 -14.37 1.46 -2.98
C VAL A 61 -14.46 2.24 -1.70
N ARG A 62 -13.39 2.21 -0.92
CA ARG A 62 -13.27 2.94 0.33
C ARG A 62 -11.85 3.49 0.50
N ALA A 63 -11.75 4.68 1.05
CA ALA A 63 -10.48 5.33 1.37
C ALA A 63 -10.39 5.49 2.89
N GLU A 64 -9.40 4.84 3.50
CA GLU A 64 -9.17 4.88 4.95
C GLU A 64 -7.94 5.74 5.25
N PRO A 65 -7.88 6.43 6.41
CA PRO A 65 -6.63 7.02 6.89
C PRO A 65 -5.50 6.00 6.89
N VAL A 66 -4.30 6.41 6.49
CA VAL A 66 -3.13 5.53 6.59
C VAL A 66 -2.87 5.24 8.06
N ARG A 67 -2.71 3.96 8.40
CA ARG A 67 -2.41 3.54 9.77
C ARG A 67 -0.91 3.61 10.02
N PRO A 68 -0.45 3.90 11.25
CA PRO A 68 0.99 3.88 11.57
C PRO A 68 1.65 2.53 11.28
N ALA A 69 0.94 1.41 11.49
CA ALA A 69 1.42 0.07 11.12
C ALA A 69 1.65 -0.11 9.61
N GLU A 70 1.06 0.76 8.78
CA GLU A 70 1.28 0.85 7.34
C GLU A 70 2.41 1.82 7.00
N LEU A 71 3.22 2.31 7.94
CA LEU A 71 4.29 3.27 7.63
C LEU A 71 5.67 2.85 8.16
N GLY A 72 5.78 1.77 8.93
CA GLY A 72 7.04 1.34 9.54
C GLY A 72 7.49 2.27 10.67
N ASP A 73 8.74 2.14 11.11
CA ASP A 73 9.33 2.87 12.26
C ASP A 73 9.72 4.33 11.90
N ASP A 74 8.84 5.07 11.23
CA ASP A 74 9.05 6.46 10.87
C ASP A 74 8.77 7.43 12.04
N CYS A 75 9.36 8.63 12.00
CA CYS A 75 9.19 9.70 13.00
C CYS A 75 7.71 10.01 13.27
N GLU A 76 7.32 10.17 14.55
CA GLU A 76 5.93 10.44 14.97
C GLU A 76 5.28 11.63 14.24
N ASP A 77 6.03 12.69 13.99
CA ASP A 77 5.53 13.87 13.26
C ASP A 77 5.22 13.56 11.78
N CYS A 78 6.01 12.70 11.15
CA CYS A 78 5.78 12.24 9.78
C CYS A 78 4.54 11.35 9.72
N LEU A 79 4.32 10.50 10.72
CA LEU A 79 3.12 9.65 10.82
C LEU A 79 1.83 10.48 10.86
N ILE A 80 1.84 11.61 11.58
CA ILE A 80 0.71 12.53 11.67
C ILE A 80 0.39 13.13 10.29
N VAL A 81 1.39 13.72 9.62
CA VAL A 81 1.22 14.31 8.29
C VAL A 81 0.69 13.26 7.30
N VAL A 82 1.24 12.05 7.36
CA VAL A 82 0.83 10.98 6.44
C VAL A 82 -0.60 10.51 6.72
N ALA A 83 -0.99 10.30 7.98
CA ALA A 83 -2.35 9.89 8.34
C ALA A 83 -3.42 10.92 7.91
N PHE A 84 -3.08 12.22 7.94
CA PHE A 84 -3.99 13.28 7.52
C PHE A 84 -4.04 13.49 6.00
N GLN A 85 -2.90 13.46 5.33
CA GLN A 85 -2.81 13.84 3.91
C GLN A 85 -3.00 12.66 2.95
N PHE A 86 -2.73 11.45 3.40
CA PHE A 86 -2.80 10.25 2.58
C PHE A 86 -3.92 9.31 3.05
N LYS A 87 -4.38 8.49 2.11
CA LYS A 87 -5.39 7.47 2.31
C LYS A 87 -4.97 6.15 1.69
N THR A 88 -5.26 5.06 2.37
CA THR A 88 -5.17 3.70 1.82
C THR A 88 -6.47 3.38 1.10
N ILE A 89 -6.37 3.02 -0.18
CA ILE A 89 -7.52 2.63 -1.01
C ILE A 89 -7.78 1.14 -0.88
N TYR A 90 -9.03 0.81 -0.61
CA TYR A 90 -9.55 -0.55 -0.56
C TYR A 90 -10.65 -0.73 -1.61
N THR A 91 -10.70 -1.90 -2.24
CA THR A 91 -11.77 -2.26 -3.19
C THR A 91 -12.38 -3.60 -2.84
N ARG A 92 -13.66 -3.79 -3.15
CA ARG A 92 -14.35 -5.08 -3.08
C ARG A 92 -15.20 -5.26 -4.33
N LYS A 93 -15.30 -6.48 -4.84
CA LYS A 93 -16.23 -6.78 -5.94
C LYS A 93 -17.66 -6.67 -5.42
N LYS A 94 -18.53 -5.95 -6.12
CA LYS A 94 -19.96 -5.97 -5.83
C LYS A 94 -20.48 -7.41 -5.98
N ALA A 95 -21.23 -7.88 -4.99
CA ALA A 95 -21.98 -9.13 -5.13
C ALA A 95 -22.91 -8.98 -6.35
N ARG A 96 -22.87 -9.97 -7.25
CA ARG A 96 -23.73 -10.01 -8.45
C ARG A 96 -25.15 -10.41 -8.08
#